data_AF-A0A8J9YE56-F1
#
_entry.id   AF-A0A8J9YE56-F1
#
_cell.length_a   1.000
_cell.length_b   1.000
_cell.length_c   1.000
_cell.angle_alpha   90.00
_cell.angle_beta   90.00
_cell.angle_gamma   90.00
#
_symmetry.space_group_name_H-M   'P 1'
#
loop_
_entity.id
_entity.type
_entity.pdbx_description
1 polymer ?
#
loop_
_entity_poly.entity_id
_entity_poly.type
_entity_poly.pdbx_seq_one_letter_code
_entity_poly.pdbx_strand_id
1 'polypeptide(L)'
;MACVAYGCNSHSSKKSQDNPNVTFHRFPVDHNERKLWIKALRRDNWEPTKYSRLCSKHFAPECYIQGSKRKTLRTGAVPTKFEGFTYFKTIT
;
A
#
# COMPACT_ATOMS: atom_id res chain seq x y z
N MET A 1 -2.22 -11.98 -7.44
CA MET A 1 -1.39 -10.97 -6.74
C MET A 1 -1.85 -10.89 -5.29
N ALA A 2 -0.94 -10.72 -4.32
CA ALA A 2 -1.26 -10.55 -2.89
C ALA A 2 -0.71 -9.21 -2.38
N CYS A 3 -1.36 -8.60 -1.39
CA CYS A 3 -0.83 -7.44 -0.68
C CYS A 3 0.35 -7.86 0.20
N VAL A 4 1.43 -7.07 0.23
CA VAL A 4 2.62 -7.35 1.06
C VAL A 4 2.52 -6.79 2.49
N ALA A 5 1.49 -5.99 2.77
CA ALA A 5 1.23 -5.47 4.11
C ALA A 5 0.94 -6.61 5.08
N TYR A 6 1.59 -6.58 6.25
CA TYR A 6 1.38 -7.56 7.30
C TYR A 6 -0.10 -7.64 7.69
N GLY A 7 -0.64 -8.87 7.77
CA GLY A 7 -2.04 -9.12 8.10
C GLY A 7 -3.07 -8.74 7.01
N CYS A 8 -2.64 -8.27 5.83
CA CYS A 8 -3.58 -7.89 4.78
C CYS A 8 -3.91 -9.08 3.86
N ASN A 9 -5.16 -9.56 3.93
CA ASN A 9 -5.66 -10.67 3.12
C ASN A 9 -6.21 -10.24 1.74
N SER A 10 -5.74 -9.11 1.20
CA SER A 10 -6.20 -8.64 -0.12
C SER A 10 -5.48 -9.39 -1.24
N HIS A 11 -6.25 -10.09 -2.08
CA HIS A 11 -5.74 -10.83 -3.25
C HIS A 11 -6.50 -10.47 -4.53
N SER A 12 -5.79 -10.44 -5.67
CA SER A 12 -6.36 -10.08 -6.98
C SER A 12 -6.99 -11.27 -7.75
N SER A 13 -7.17 -12.44 -7.11
CA SER A 13 -7.72 -13.61 -7.80
C SER A 13 -9.24 -13.47 -7.98
N LYS A 14 -9.81 -14.17 -8.97
CA LYS A 14 -11.25 -14.19 -9.29
C LYS A 14 -12.15 -14.58 -8.09
N LYS A 15 -11.59 -15.14 -7.00
CA LYS A 15 -12.28 -15.46 -5.75
C LYS A 15 -12.46 -14.26 -4.81
N SER A 16 -11.99 -13.06 -5.15
CA SER A 16 -12.20 -11.84 -4.37
C SER A 16 -13.62 -11.26 -4.55
N GLN A 17 -14.66 -12.10 -4.41
CA GLN A 17 -16.04 -11.61 -4.41
C GLN A 17 -16.29 -10.58 -3.29
N ASP A 18 -15.50 -10.64 -2.21
CA ASP A 18 -15.67 -9.75 -1.07
C ASP A 18 -15.22 -8.29 -1.32
N ASN A 19 -14.40 -8.02 -2.35
CA ASN A 19 -13.78 -6.70 -2.53
C ASN A 19 -13.41 -6.36 -4.00
N PRO A 20 -14.39 -6.25 -4.91
CA PRO A 20 -14.15 -5.98 -6.34
C PRO A 20 -13.43 -4.64 -6.62
N ASN A 21 -13.41 -3.71 -5.65
CA ASN A 21 -12.90 -2.34 -5.82
C ASN A 21 -11.45 -2.12 -5.33
N VAL A 22 -10.75 -3.19 -4.94
CA VAL A 22 -9.38 -3.12 -4.43
C VAL A 22 -8.38 -3.17 -5.59
N THR A 23 -7.58 -2.12 -5.73
CA THR A 23 -6.48 -2.08 -6.71
C THR A 23 -5.14 -2.38 -6.07
N PHE A 24 -4.15 -2.80 -6.87
CA PHE A 24 -2.82 -3.17 -6.40
C PHE A 24 -1.78 -2.24 -7.03
N HIS A 25 -0.97 -1.60 -6.20
CA HIS A 25 -0.01 -0.58 -6.59
C HIS A 25 1.42 -1.12 -6.48
N ARG A 26 2.22 -0.82 -7.50
CA ARG A 26 3.65 -1.14 -7.52
C ARG A 26 4.39 -0.23 -6.58
N PHE A 27 5.50 -0.74 -6.04
CA PHE A 27 6.46 0.15 -5.40
C PHE A 27 6.99 1.17 -6.43
N PRO A 28 7.22 2.42 -6.00
CA PRO A 28 7.80 3.46 -6.84
C PRO A 28 9.13 3.05 -7.48
N VAL A 29 9.38 3.57 -8.68
CA VAL A 29 10.71 3.47 -9.31
C VAL A 29 11.69 4.39 -8.59
N ASP A 30 11.23 5.57 -8.18
CA ASP A 30 12.01 6.49 -7.36
C ASP A 30 12.42 5.84 -6.04
N HIS A 31 13.71 5.95 -5.74
CA HIS A 31 14.31 5.27 -4.60
C HIS A 31 13.89 5.87 -3.26
N ASN A 32 13.67 7.19 -3.20
CA ASN A 32 13.28 7.88 -1.98
C ASN A 32 11.82 7.55 -1.62
N GLU A 33 10.92 7.61 -2.60
CA GLU A 33 9.52 7.20 -2.40
C GLU A 33 9.42 5.71 -2.04
N ARG A 34 10.20 4.84 -2.71
CA ARG A 34 10.25 3.41 -2.39
C ARG A 34 10.68 3.19 -0.95
N LYS A 35 11.71 3.88 -0.46
CA LYS A 35 12.15 3.81 0.94
C LYS A 35 11.05 4.19 1.91
N LEU A 36 10.25 5.21 1.60
CA LEU A 36 9.10 5.60 2.44
C LEU A 36 8.06 4.48 2.53
N TRP A 37 7.76 3.79 1.42
CA TRP A 37 6.84 2.65 1.42
C TRP A 37 7.39 1.46 2.21
N ILE A 38 8.68 1.15 2.08
CA ILE A 38 9.34 0.08 2.84
C ILE A 38 9.29 0.40 4.34
N LYS A 39 9.62 1.64 4.72
CA LYS A 39 9.55 2.08 6.12
C LYS A 39 8.13 1.98 6.69
N ALA A 40 7.13 2.37 5.90
CA ALA A 40 5.72 2.31 6.31
C ALA A 40 5.24 0.87 6.57
N LEU A 41 5.83 -0.13 5.91
CA LEU A 41 5.53 -1.54 6.14
C LEU A 41 6.08 -2.07 7.47
N ARG A 42 7.03 -1.38 8.12
CA ARG A 42 7.65 -1.77 9.39
C ARG A 42 8.14 -3.23 9.40
N ARG A 43 8.78 -3.64 8.30
CA ARG A 43 9.38 -4.97 8.15
C ARG A 43 10.89 -4.84 8.17
N ASP A 44 11.52 -5.49 9.15
CA ASP A 44 12.96 -5.56 9.22
C ASP A 44 13.52 -6.49 8.13
N ASN A 45 14.68 -6.11 7.57
CA ASN A 45 15.44 -6.89 6.59
C ASN A 45 14.61 -7.35 5.38
N TRP A 46 13.67 -6.51 4.92
CA TRP A 46 12.80 -6.83 3.79
C TRP A 46 12.93 -5.82 2.65
N GLU A 47 12.96 -6.32 1.42
CA GLU A 47 12.98 -5.50 0.20
C GLU A 47 11.87 -5.91 -0.79
N PRO A 48 11.29 -4.94 -1.53
CA PRO A 48 10.26 -5.23 -2.51
C PRO A 48 10.87 -5.83 -3.79
N THR A 49 10.22 -6.87 -4.31
CA THR A 49 10.51 -7.42 -5.63
C THR A 49 9.66 -6.74 -6.71
N LYS A 50 9.90 -7.05 -7.99
CA LYS A 50 9.05 -6.61 -9.10
C LYS A 50 7.58 -7.05 -8.97
N TYR A 51 7.28 -8.03 -8.12
CA TYR A 51 5.93 -8.53 -7.85
C TYR A 51 5.32 -8.03 -6.53
N SER A 52 6.10 -7.34 -5.67
CA SER A 52 5.59 -6.77 -4.42
C SER A 52 4.56 -5.67 -4.69
N ARG A 53 3.39 -5.74 -4.05
CA ARG A 53 2.30 -4.76 -4.19
C ARG A 53 1.66 -4.41 -2.86
N LEU A 54 1.26 -3.14 -2.73
CA LEU A 54 0.32 -2.70 -1.70
C LEU A 54 -1.06 -2.54 -2.32
N CYS A 55 -2.10 -2.97 -1.61
CA CYS A 55 -3.47 -2.76 -2.08
C CYS A 55 -3.97 -1.34 -1.73
N SER A 56 -5.03 -0.91 -2.39
CA SER A 56 -5.58 0.44 -2.26
C SER A 56 -6.05 0.80 -0.85
N LYS A 57 -6.28 -0.20 0.02
CA LYS A 57 -6.72 0.00 1.42
C LYS A 57 -5.66 0.73 2.26
N HIS A 58 -4.39 0.68 1.86
CA HIS A 58 -3.28 1.25 2.62
C HIS A 58 -3.00 2.73 2.33
N PHE A 59 -3.70 3.33 1.37
CA PHE A 59 -3.55 4.73 0.98
C PHE A 59 -4.80 5.52 1.34
N ALA A 60 -4.61 6.77 1.72
CA ALA A 60 -5.71 7.68 1.96
C ALA A 60 -6.32 8.17 0.63
N PRO A 61 -7.62 8.52 0.57
CA PRO A 61 -8.30 8.92 -0.66
C PRO A 61 -7.61 10.09 -1.40
N GLU A 62 -7.03 11.02 -0.66
CA GLU A 62 -6.29 12.19 -1.15
C GLU A 62 -4.99 11.83 -1.89
N CYS A 63 -4.42 10.65 -1.61
CA CYS A 63 -3.25 10.14 -2.32
C CYS A 63 -3.55 9.79 -3.79
N TYR A 64 -4.82 9.77 -4.21
CA TYR A 64 -5.20 9.42 -5.57
C TYR A 64 -5.42 10.66 -6.45
N ILE A 65 -5.05 10.53 -7.73
CA ILE A 65 -5.31 11.54 -8.75
C ILE A 65 -6.82 11.59 -9.02
N GLN A 66 -7.45 12.72 -8.71
CA GLN A 66 -8.87 12.94 -8.96
C GLN A 66 -9.16 12.97 -10.47
N GLY A 67 -10.28 12.37 -10.88
CA GLY A 67 -10.67 12.29 -12.30
C GLY A 67 -9.92 11.23 -13.12
N SER A 68 -8.95 10.52 -12.53
CA SER A 68 -8.28 9.41 -13.21
C SER A 68 -9.24 8.21 -13.38
N LYS A 69 -9.31 7.66 -14.61
CA LYS A 69 -10.11 6.45 -14.92
C LYS A 69 -9.68 5.22 -14.10
N ARG A 70 -8.42 5.19 -13.65
CA ARG A 70 -7.88 4.16 -12.76
C ARG A 70 -7.52 4.81 -11.42
N LYS A 71 -7.56 4.04 -10.32
CA LYS A 71 -7.01 4.48 -9.04
C LYS A 71 -5.49 4.63 -9.18
N THR A 72 -5.03 5.81 -9.57
CA THR A 72 -3.62 6.14 -9.76
C THR A 72 -3.17 6.98 -8.58
N LEU A 73 -2.07 6.59 -7.95
CA LEU A 73 -1.47 7.36 -6.85
C LEU A 73 -0.75 8.59 -7.40
N ARG A 74 -0.81 9.69 -6.66
CA ARG A 74 -0.01 10.90 -6.89
C ARG A 74 1.45 10.62 -6.58
N THR A 75 2.34 11.38 -7.21
CA THR A 75 3.75 11.47 -6.80
C THR A 75 3.82 11.86 -5.31
N GLY A 76 4.71 11.23 -4.56
CA GLY A 76 4.85 11.43 -3.12
C GLY A 76 3.79 10.74 -2.25
N ALA A 77 2.86 9.97 -2.83
CA ALA A 77 1.91 9.19 -2.02
C ALA A 77 2.66 8.15 -1.18
N VAL A 78 2.36 8.10 0.12
CA VAL A 78 2.92 7.12 1.07
C VAL A 78 1.77 6.33 1.70
N PRO A 79 1.87 5.00 1.85
CA PRO A 79 0.86 4.22 2.54
C PRO A 79 0.90 4.53 4.05
N THR A 80 -0.26 4.84 4.63
CA THR A 80 -0.38 5.23 6.05
C THR A 80 -1.42 4.43 6.81
N LYS A 81 -2.29 3.70 6.12
CA LYS A 81 -3.41 2.96 6.73
C LYS A 81 -3.01 1.50 6.99
N PHE A 82 -2.74 1.16 8.24
CA PHE A 82 -2.42 -0.19 8.68
C PHE A 82 -3.15 -0.51 9.99
N GLU A 83 -4.14 -1.40 9.93
CA GLU A 83 -4.96 -1.78 11.09
C GLU A 83 -4.16 -2.57 12.15
N GLY A 84 -3.07 -3.24 11.75
CA GLY A 84 -2.25 -4.07 12.64
C GLY A 84 -1.12 -3.35 13.38
N PHE A 85 -0.99 -2.02 13.22
CA PHE A 85 0.06 -1.21 13.88
C PHE A 85 -0.49 -0.27 14.94
N THR A 86 -1.45 -0.72 15.75
CA THR A 86 -1.70 -0.11 17.06
C THR A 86 -0.55 -0.60 17.97
N TYR A 87 0.42 0.19 18.45
CA TYR A 87 0.27 1.33 19.35
C TYR A 87 1.64 2.07 19.41
N PHE A 88 1.77 3.23 18.79
CA PHE A 88 2.61 4.30 19.33
C PHE A 88 1.78 5.56 19.21
N LYS A 89 0.90 5.79 20.19
CA LYS A 89 0.51 7.16 20.51
C LYS A 89 1.81 7.94 20.67
N THR A 90 1.89 9.05 19.96
CA THR A 90 2.87 10.11 20.11
C THR A 90 3.20 10.29 21.59
N ILE A 91 4.38 9.85 22.03
CA ILE A 91 4.95 10.38 23.28
C ILE A 91 5.45 11.76 22.89
N THR A 92 4.81 12.75 23.50
CA THR A 92 5.21 14.15 23.50
C THR A 92 6.48 14.31 24.33
#